data_AF-A0A6B3CI21-F1
#
_entry.id   AF-A0A6B3CI21-F1
#
_cell.length_a   1.000
_cell.length_b   1.000
_cell.length_c   1.000
_cell.angle_alpha   90.00
_cell.angle_beta   90.00
_cell.angle_gamma   90.00
#
_symmetry.space_group_name_H-M   'P 1'
#
loop_
_entity.id
_entity.type
_entity.pdbx_description
1 polymer ?
#
loop_
_entity_poly.entity_id
_entity_poly.type
_entity_poly.pdbx_seq_one_letter_code
_entity_poly.pdbx_strand_id
1 'polypeptide(L)' 'HSVRAVPADQLATVAQWAEARRAPLHVHLSEQTAENDACRQAHGRTPTRLLADHGVLGPRTTGVHNT' A
#
# COMPACT_ATOMS: atom_id res chain seq x y z
N HIS A 1 -6.56 -0.38 5.28
CA HIS A 1 -5.32 -0.89 5.90
C HIS A 1 -4.14 -0.04 5.43
N SER A 2 -3.01 0.06 6.13
CA SER A 2 -1.85 0.88 5.69
C SER A 2 -0.59 0.03 5.51
N VAL A 3 0.47 0.60 4.93
CA VAL A 3 1.77 -0.08 4.79
C VAL A 3 2.42 -0.42 6.14
N ARG A 4 1.96 0.19 7.25
CA ARG A 4 2.40 -0.13 8.61
C ARG A 4 1.69 -1.35 9.20
N ALA A 5 0.52 -1.71 8.68
CA ALA A 5 -0.34 -2.75 9.24
C ALA A 5 -0.20 -4.10 8.51
N VAL A 6 0.44 -4.12 7.34
CA VAL A 6 0.61 -5.32 6.51
C VAL A 6 2.11 -5.48 6.21
N PRO A 7 2.74 -6.61 6.58
CA PRO A 7 4.12 -6.90 6.20
C PRO A 7 4.33 -6.76 4.69
N ALA A 8 5.48 -6.21 4.30
CA ALA A 8 5.74 -5.88 2.89
C ALA A 8 5.69 -7.12 1.97
N ASP A 9 6.12 -8.28 2.46
CA ASP A 9 6.09 -9.57 1.74
C ASP A 9 4.67 -10.14 1.56
N GLN A 10 3.68 -9.63 2.28
CA GLN A 10 2.28 -10.06 2.19
C GLN A 10 1.43 -9.12 1.31
N LEU A 11 1.95 -7.96 0.91
CA LEU A 11 1.22 -6.99 0.10
C LEU A 11 0.75 -7.59 -1.24
N ALA A 12 1.62 -8.35 -1.91
CA ALA A 12 1.29 -9.03 -3.17
C ALA A 12 0.14 -10.05 -2.99
N THR A 13 0.11 -10.77 -1.86
CA THR A 13 -0.95 -11.74 -1.55
C THR A 13 -2.31 -11.04 -1.43
N VAL A 14 -2.36 -9.89 -0.74
CA VAL A 14 -3.60 -9.10 -0.62
C VAL A 14 -4.04 -8.55 -1.98
N ALA A 15 -3.10 -8.02 -2.76
CA ALA A 15 -3.38 -7.50 -4.11
C ALA A 15 -3.95 -8.60 -5.03
N GLN A 16 -3.32 -9.77 -5.05
CA GLN A 16 -3.77 -10.92 -5.85
C GLN A 16 -5.14 -11.42 -5.41
N TRP A 17 -5.40 -11.48 -4.10
CA TRP A 17 -6.71 -11.86 -3.58
C TRP A 17 -7.81 -10.90 -4.04
N ALA A 18 -7.53 -9.59 -3.99
CA ALA A 18 -8.48 -8.56 -4.40
C ALA A 18 -8.72 -8.61 -5.91
N GLU A 19 -7.67 -8.80 -6.70
CA GLU A 19 -7.77 -8.94 -8.15
C GLU A 19 -8.61 -10.15 -8.55
N ALA A 20 -8.32 -11.33 -8.01
CA ALA A 20 -9.03 -12.58 -8.31
C ALA A 20 -10.53 -12.50 -8.01
N ARG A 21 -10.92 -11.67 -7.04
CA ARG A 21 -12.33 -11.45 -6.64
C ARG A 21 -12.95 -10.21 -7.27
N ARG A 22 -12.19 -9.45 -8.05
CA ARG A 22 -12.56 -8.12 -8.54
C ARG A 22 -13.05 -7.20 -7.41
N ALA A 23 -12.51 -7.37 -6.21
CA ALA A 23 -12.89 -6.62 -5.03
C ALA A 23 -12.22 -5.23 -5.03
N PRO A 24 -12.87 -4.20 -4.46
CA PRO A 24 -12.20 -2.93 -4.18
C PRO A 24 -11.12 -3.12 -3.11
N LEU A 25 -10.02 -2.38 -3.23
CA LEU A 25 -8.91 -2.41 -2.28
C LEU A 25 -8.66 -1.01 -1.71
N HIS A 26 -8.94 -0.82 -0.42
CA HIS A 26 -8.78 0.48 0.25
C HIS A 26 -7.54 0.49 1.14
N VAL A 27 -6.62 1.42 0.84
CA VAL A 27 -5.38 1.59 1.58
C VAL A 27 -5.30 2.99 2.15
N HIS A 28 -4.96 3.14 3.43
CA HIS A 28 -4.56 4.45 3.97
C HIS A 28 -3.15 4.71 3.48
N LEU A 29 -2.95 5.86 2.86
CA LEU A 29 -1.71 6.17 2.17
C LEU A 29 -1.28 7.59 2.51
N SER A 30 -0.06 7.71 3.04
CA SER A 30 0.58 8.98 3.34
C SER A 30 -0.27 9.86 4.27
N GLU A 31 -0.96 9.26 5.25
CA GLU A 31 -1.85 9.99 6.16
C GLU A 31 -1.08 10.96 7.07
N GLN A 32 0.17 10.60 7.38
CA GLN A 32 1.07 11.40 8.21
C GLN A 32 2.46 11.43 7.59
N THR A 33 3.17 12.58 7.66
CA THR A 33 4.55 12.68 7.18
C THR A 33 5.47 11.63 7.82
N ALA A 34 5.27 11.34 9.11
CA ALA A 34 6.02 10.32 9.83
C ALA A 34 5.88 8.91 9.23
N GLU A 35 4.75 8.58 8.60
CA GLU A 35 4.58 7.30 7.89
C GLU A 35 5.49 7.22 6.66
N ASN A 36 5.61 8.33 5.91
CA ASN A 36 6.47 8.39 4.74
C ASN A 36 7.94 8.20 5.14
N ASP A 37 8.37 8.84 6.22
CA ASP A 37 9.74 8.76 6.71
C ASP A 37 10.06 7.37 7.28
N ALA A 38 9.14 6.80 8.06
CA ALA A 38 9.27 5.44 8.56
C ALA A 38 9.35 4.41 7.41
N CYS A 39 8.53 4.56 6.37
CA CYS A 39 8.58 3.68 5.20
C CYS A 39 9.90 3.82 4.43
N ARG A 40 10.42 5.04 4.28
CA ARG A 40 11.74 5.26 3.67
C ARG A 40 12.84 4.59 4.49
N GLN A 41 12.81 4.73 5.82
CA GLN A 41 13.80 4.13 6.71
C GLN A 41 13.75 2.59 6.66
N ALA A 42 12.56 2.00 6.67
CA ALA A 42 12.38 0.55 6.70
C ALA A 42 12.56 -0.13 5.34
N HIS A 43 12.20 0.54 4.24
CA HIS A 43 12.09 -0.08 2.92
C HIS A 43 12.86 0.63 1.80
N GLY A 44 13.52 1.76 2.10
CA GLY A 44 14.28 2.55 1.12
C GLY A 44 13.42 3.28 0.09
N ARG A 45 12.09 3.32 0.26
CA ARG A 45 11.13 3.86 -0.72
C ARG A 45 9.91 4.47 -0.04
N THR A 46 9.17 5.29 -0.77
CA THR A 46 7.90 5.86 -0.29
C THR A 46 6.81 4.79 -0.17
N PRO A 47 5.77 5.01 0.66
CA PRO A 47 4.62 4.10 0.73
C PRO A 47 4.00 3.83 -0.64
N THR A 48 3.78 4.86 -1.45
CA THR A 48 3.23 4.72 -2.80
C THR A 48 4.10 3.82 -3.69
N ARG A 49 5.42 4.00 -3.64
CA ARG A 49 6.34 3.16 -4.43
C ARG A 49 6.35 1.71 -3.93
N LEU A 50 6.35 1.51 -2.61
CA LEU A 50 6.23 0.18 -2.01
C LEU A 50 4.98 -0.54 -2.50
N LEU A 51 3.82 0.12 -2.44
CA LEU A 51 2.55 -0.44 -2.93
C LEU A 51 2.58 -0.74 -4.43
N ALA A 52 3.17 0.15 -5.24
CA ALA A 52 3.30 -0.05 -6.68
C ALA A 52 4.15 -1.28 -7.01
N ASP A 53 5.30 -1.42 -6.36
CA ASP A 53 6.22 -2.53 -6.56
C ASP A 53 5.60 -3.90 -6.20
N HIS A 54 4.63 -3.91 -5.28
CA HIS A 54 3.88 -5.10 -4.87
C HIS A 54 2.54 -5.30 -5.59
N GLY A 55 2.27 -4.50 -6.63
CA GLY A 55 1.06 -4.63 -7.44
C GLY A 55 -0.24 -4.23 -6.73
N VAL A 56 -0.15 -3.52 -5.60
CA VAL A 56 -1.33 -3.06 -4.85
C VAL A 56 -2.05 -1.93 -5.57
N LEU A 57 -1.32 -1.11 -6.34
CA LEU A 57 -1.92 0.00 -7.09
C LEU A 57 -2.52 -0.52 -8.40
N GLY A 58 -3.82 -0.28 -8.60
CA GLY A 58 -4.55 -0.67 -9.80
C GLY A 58 -5.92 0.01 -9.90
N PRO A 59 -6.72 -0.30 -10.94
CA PRO A 59 -7.98 0.39 -11.22
C PRO A 59 -9.05 0.31 -10.12
N ARG A 60 -8.90 -0.64 -9.18
CA ARG A 60 -9.82 -0.85 -8.05
C ARG A 60 -9.22 -0.46 -6.70
N THR A 61 -8.08 0.23 -6.72
CA THR A 61 -7.39 0.66 -5.51
C THR A 61 -7.76 2.09 -5.18
N THR A 62 -8.23 2.32 -3.96
CA THR A 62 -8.51 3.65 -3.42
C THR A 62 -7.48 3.96 -2.35
N GLY A 63 -6.61 4.94 -2.62
CA GLY A 63 -5.77 5.56 -1.61
C GLY A 63 -6.58 6.56 -0.78
N VAL A 64 -6.69 6.30 0.52
CA VAL A 64 -7.33 7.20 1.49
C VAL A 64 -6.26 8.16 2.00
N HIS A 65 -6.62 9.45 2.11
CA HIS A 65 -5.77 10.60 2.42
C HIS A 65 -4.95 11.11 1.22
N ASN A 66 -3.87 10.43 0.83
CA ASN A 66 -2.97 10.86 -0.25
C ASN A 66 -2.42 12.29 -0.07
N THR A 67 -2.08 12.66 1.16
CA THR A 67 -1.43 13.94 1.52
C THR A 67 0.09 13.86 1.40
#